data_AF-A0A537USL2-F1
#
_entry.id   AF-A0A537USL2-F1
#
_cell.length_a   1.000
_cell.length_b   1.000
_cell.length_c   1.000
_cell.angle_alpha   90.00
_cell.angle_beta   90.00
_cell.angle_gamma   90.00
#
_symmetry.space_group_name_H-M   'P 1'
#
loop_
_entity.id
_entity.type
_entity.pdbx_description
1 polymer ?
#
loop_
_entity_poly.entity_id
_entity_poly.type
_entity_poly.pdbx_seq_one_letter_code
_entity_poly.pdbx_strand_id
1 'polypeptide(L)'
;PEIRRTQDGRPIANLSVATSESWRDKATGERKEKTEWHRVVIFNEGLCKVAEQYLKKGAKVYIEGQLQTRKWTDQAGVEKYSTEVVLQGFNSSLTMLDGRSSGGSGNFAADDSNGDFGASTAAPRRAVAAGARNGDMDDDIPF
;
A
#
# COMPACT_ATOMS: atom_id res chain seq x y z
N PRO A 1 1.40 2.13 -16.18
CA PRO A 1 2.75 1.51 -16.32
C PRO A 1 3.36 1.99 -17.63
N GLU A 2 4.65 2.28 -17.67
CA GLU A 2 5.36 2.50 -18.93
C GLU A 2 6.15 1.24 -19.28
N ILE A 3 5.85 0.62 -20.43
CA ILE A 3 6.52 -0.60 -20.87
C ILE A 3 7.52 -0.23 -21.97
N ARG A 4 8.76 -0.64 -21.80
CA ARG A 4 9.83 -0.52 -22.79
C ARG A 4 10.36 -1.91 -23.10
N ARG A 5 10.93 -2.10 -24.29
CA ARG A 5 11.59 -3.36 -24.68
C ARG A 5 13.07 -3.13 -24.88
N THR A 6 13.90 -4.04 -24.37
CA THR A 6 15.34 -4.03 -24.64
C THR A 6 15.62 -4.40 -26.09
N GLN A 7 16.89 -4.24 -26.52
CA GLN A 7 17.33 -4.68 -27.85
C GLN A 7 17.08 -6.17 -28.09
N ASP A 8 17.18 -6.98 -27.03
CA ASP A 8 16.90 -8.42 -27.05
C ASP A 8 15.40 -8.75 -26.95
N GLY A 9 14.51 -7.75 -26.98
CA GLY A 9 13.06 -7.90 -26.97
C GLY A 9 12.41 -8.13 -25.60
N ARG A 10 13.20 -8.17 -24.52
CA ARG A 10 12.71 -8.39 -23.15
C ARG A 10 11.95 -7.16 -22.64
N PRO A 11 10.76 -7.31 -22.03
CA PRO A 11 10.00 -6.18 -21.52
C PRO A 11 10.57 -5.68 -20.18
N ILE A 12 10.60 -4.36 -20.03
CA ILE A 12 10.93 -3.64 -18.80
C ILE A 12 9.73 -2.76 -18.47
N ALA A 13 9.22 -2.83 -17.24
CA ALA A 13 8.15 -1.96 -16.77
C ALA A 13 8.69 -0.91 -15.80
N ASN A 14 8.37 0.36 -16.07
CA ASN A 14 8.66 1.48 -15.20
C ASN A 14 7.34 1.96 -14.56
N LEU A 15 7.32 2.03 -13.22
CA LEU A 15 6.18 2.52 -12.45
C LEU A 15 6.62 3.70 -11.55
N SER A 16 5.67 4.60 -11.31
CA SER A 16 5.76 5.61 -10.26
C SER A 16 4.64 5.34 -9.25
N VAL A 17 5.01 5.07 -8.01
CA VAL A 17 4.09 4.66 -6.94
C VAL A 17 4.06 5.73 -5.86
N ALA A 18 2.89 6.25 -5.57
CA ALA A 18 2.69 7.21 -4.49
C ALA A 18 2.34 6.48 -3.19
N THR A 19 2.97 6.86 -2.10
CA THR A 19 2.56 6.49 -0.73
C THR A 19 2.33 7.77 0.06
N SER A 20 1.18 7.88 0.73
CA SER A 20 0.78 9.09 1.43
C SER A 20 0.57 8.82 2.92
N GLU A 21 1.06 9.74 3.75
CA GLU A 21 0.86 9.76 5.19
C GLU A 21 0.07 11.02 5.57
N SER A 22 -0.91 10.89 6.46
CA SER A 22 -1.72 11.99 7.00
C SER A 22 -1.57 12.02 8.52
N TRP A 23 -1.21 13.17 9.08
CA TRP A 23 -1.08 13.35 10.53
C TRP A 23 -1.60 14.71 10.98
N ARG A 24 -1.83 14.86 12.29
CA ARG A 24 -2.17 16.15 12.90
C ARG A 24 -0.92 16.78 13.49
N ASP A 25 -0.61 18.00 13.06
CA ASP A 25 0.51 18.76 13.60
C ASP A 25 0.25 19.11 15.07
N LYS A 26 1.22 18.82 15.94
CA LYS A 26 1.05 19.02 17.39
C LYS A 26 1.14 20.48 17.81
N ALA A 27 1.82 21.34 17.04
CA ALA A 27 1.99 22.75 17.36
C ALA A 27 0.82 23.58 16.84
N THR A 28 0.36 23.32 15.62
CA THR A 28 -0.73 24.12 14.99
C THR A 28 -2.10 23.46 15.12
N GLY A 29 -2.16 22.15 15.38
CA GLY A 29 -3.41 21.40 15.43
C GLY A 29 -4.01 21.11 14.04
N GLU A 30 -3.34 21.49 12.95
CA GLU A 30 -3.79 21.32 11.58
C GLU A 30 -3.52 19.90 11.06
N ARG A 31 -4.34 19.44 10.11
CA ARG A 31 -4.09 18.17 9.41
C ARG A 31 -3.09 18.41 8.28
N LYS A 32 -1.99 17.66 8.28
CA LYS A 32 -0.95 17.66 7.24
C LYS A 32 -0.98 16.34 6.48
N GLU A 33 -0.56 16.41 5.22
CA GLU A 33 -0.41 15.26 4.33
C GLU A 33 0.96 15.34 3.64
N LYS A 34 1.65 14.20 3.53
CA LYS A 34 2.91 14.05 2.80
C LYS A 34 2.78 12.87 1.85
N THR A 35 3.08 13.11 0.57
CA THR A 35 3.13 12.05 -0.44
C THR A 35 4.56 11.86 -0.91
N GLU A 36 5.02 10.62 -0.84
CA GLU A 36 6.32 10.19 -1.35
C GLU A 36 6.13 9.40 -2.65
N TRP A 37 7.02 9.64 -3.62
CA TRP A 37 6.98 9.00 -4.93
C TRP A 37 8.14 8.01 -5.08
N HIS A 38 7.79 6.74 -5.23
CA HIS A 38 8.73 5.64 -5.39
C HIS A 38 8.86 5.30 -6.87
N ARG A 39 10.10 5.28 -7.37
CA ARG A 39 10.40 4.78 -8.71
C ARG A 39 10.60 3.27 -8.62
N VAL A 40 9.82 2.52 -9.40
CA VAL A 40 9.90 1.06 -9.46
C VAL A 40 10.27 0.63 -10.87
N VAL A 41 11.24 -0.27 -10.98
CA VAL A 41 11.69 -0.85 -12.25
C VAL A 41 11.56 -2.36 -12.18
N ILE A 42 10.82 -2.94 -13.12
CA ILE A 42 10.58 -4.37 -13.19
C ILE A 42 11.32 -4.91 -14.40
N PHE A 43 12.26 -5.83 -14.16
CA PHE A 43 12.98 -6.60 -15.17
C PHE A 43 12.48 -8.03 -15.26
N ASN A 44 11.82 -8.53 -14.21
CA ASN A 44 11.21 -9.86 -14.22
C ASN A 44 10.11 -9.92 -15.29
N GLU A 45 10.32 -10.76 -16.32
CA GLU A 45 9.43 -10.80 -17.49
C GLU A 45 7.99 -11.19 -17.15
N GLY A 46 7.79 -12.10 -16.20
CA GLY A 46 6.46 -12.52 -15.76
C GLY A 46 5.71 -11.36 -15.11
N LEU A 47 6.38 -10.63 -14.21
CA LEU A 47 5.81 -9.46 -13.55
C LEU A 47 5.59 -8.30 -14.52
N CYS A 48 6.46 -8.13 -15.53
CA CYS A 48 6.24 -7.14 -16.60
C CYS A 48 4.96 -7.41 -17.37
N LYS A 49 4.69 -8.68 -17.75
CA LYS A 49 3.44 -9.06 -18.44
C LYS A 49 2.21 -8.79 -17.56
N VAL A 50 2.29 -9.12 -16.27
CA VAL A 50 1.21 -8.79 -15.30
C VAL A 50 1.00 -7.28 -15.22
N ALA A 51 2.08 -6.51 -15.11
CA ALA A 51 2.01 -5.06 -15.07
C ALA A 51 1.39 -4.46 -16.33
N GLU A 52 1.80 -4.94 -17.50
CA GLU A 52 1.28 -4.51 -18.81
C GLU A 52 -0.21 -4.83 -18.98
N GLN A 53 -0.63 -6.03 -18.59
CA GLN A 53 -2.00 -6.50 -18.80
C GLN A 53 -3.01 -5.88 -17.82
N TYR A 54 -2.61 -5.69 -16.55
CA TYR A 54 -3.57 -5.42 -15.48
C TYR A 54 -3.38 -4.07 -14.78
N LEU A 55 -2.19 -3.48 -14.81
CA LEU A 55 -1.99 -2.20 -14.13
C LEU A 55 -2.44 -1.02 -14.96
N LYS A 56 -3.26 -0.18 -14.34
CA LYS A 56 -3.69 1.13 -14.85
C LYS A 56 -3.30 2.23 -13.86
N LYS A 57 -3.38 3.48 -14.31
CA LYS A 57 -3.17 4.63 -13.42
C LYS A 57 -4.17 4.55 -12.25
N GLY A 58 -3.67 4.77 -11.04
CA GLY A 58 -4.46 4.73 -9.80
C GLY A 58 -4.66 3.32 -9.22
N ALA A 59 -4.13 2.27 -9.85
CA ALA A 59 -4.20 0.93 -9.30
C ALA A 59 -3.42 0.83 -7.98
N LYS A 60 -4.01 0.19 -6.96
CA LYS A 60 -3.29 -0.13 -5.72
C LYS A 60 -2.52 -1.42 -5.89
N VAL A 61 -1.28 -1.40 -5.43
CA VAL A 61 -0.34 -2.50 -5.58
C VAL A 61 0.48 -2.68 -4.31
N TYR A 62 0.79 -3.94 -4.01
CA TYR A 62 1.89 -4.34 -3.16
C TYR A 62 3.07 -4.68 -4.05
N ILE A 63 4.25 -4.18 -3.68
CA ILE A 63 5.49 -4.36 -4.43
C ILE A 63 6.59 -4.73 -3.44
N GLU A 64 7.31 -5.80 -3.73
CA GLU A 64 8.53 -6.22 -3.03
C GLU A 64 9.66 -6.35 -4.03
N GLY A 65 10.81 -5.76 -3.71
CA GLY A 65 11.99 -5.77 -4.55
C GLY A 65 13.20 -5.27 -3.78
N GLN A 66 14.28 -4.99 -4.50
CA GLN A 66 15.55 -4.54 -3.90
C GLN A 66 15.77 -3.07 -4.17
N LEU A 67 16.23 -2.31 -3.17
CA LEU A 67 16.67 -0.94 -3.40
C LEU A 67 18.00 -0.94 -4.16
N GLN A 68 18.04 -0.20 -5.26
CA GLN A 68 19.26 0.05 -6.02
C GLN A 68 19.43 1.55 -6.25
N THR A 69 20.60 2.06 -5.91
CA THR A 69 20.98 3.44 -6.18
C THR A 69 21.95 3.47 -7.34
N ARG A 70 21.56 4.09 -8.45
CA ARG A 70 22.44 4.29 -9.60
C ARG A 70 22.94 5.72 -9.67
N LYS A 71 24.20 5.85 -10.11
CA LYS A 71 24.84 7.11 -10.42
C LYS A 71 24.70 7.38 -11.92
N TRP A 72 24.35 8.61 -12.28
CA TRP A 72 24.30 9.07 -13.67
C TRP A 72 24.72 10.54 -13.74
N THR A 73 25.23 10.95 -14.89
CA THR A 73 25.66 12.33 -15.13
C THR A 73 24.60 13.03 -15.98
N ASP A 74 24.15 14.20 -15.53
CA ASP A 74 23.21 15.00 -16.30
C ASP A 74 23.88 15.73 -17.47
N GLN A 75 23.08 16.43 -18.27
CA GLN A 75 23.57 17.16 -19.44
C GLN A 75 24.51 18.32 -19.08
N ALA A 76 24.48 18.80 -17.84
CA ALA A 76 25.37 19.84 -17.32
C ALA A 76 26.68 19.26 -16.75
N GLY A 77 26.88 17.94 -16.81
CA GLY A 77 28.07 17.27 -16.28
C GLY A 77 28.01 17.02 -14.77
N VAL A 78 26.87 17.24 -14.12
CA VAL A 78 26.72 17.05 -12.67
C VAL A 78 26.36 15.60 -12.37
N GLU A 79 27.05 15.02 -11.40
CA GLU A 79 26.75 13.68 -10.90
C GLU A 79 25.45 13.67 -10.09
N LYS A 80 24.53 12.77 -10.42
CA LYS A 80 23.25 12.57 -9.76
C LYS A 80 23.11 11.12 -9.32
N TYR A 81 22.39 10.94 -8.21
CA TYR A 81 22.03 9.64 -7.69
C TYR A 81 20.51 9.45 -7.81
N SER A 82 20.09 8.24 -8.12
CA SER A 82 18.67 7.90 -8.15
C SER A 82 18.48 6.53 -7.54
N THR A 83 17.67 6.48 -6.48
CA THR A 83 17.28 5.24 -5.81
C THR A 83 15.99 4.72 -6.41
N GLU A 84 15.98 3.45 -6.78
CA GLU A 84 14.87 2.77 -7.44
C GLU A 84 14.60 1.45 -6.72
N VAL A 85 13.34 1.01 -6.68
CA VAL A 85 12.95 -0.33 -6.23
C VAL A 85 12.98 -1.25 -7.46
N VAL A 86 13.85 -2.25 -7.45
CA VAL A 86 14.13 -3.09 -8.61
C VAL A 86 13.61 -4.51 -8.39
N LEU A 87 12.81 -4.99 -9.35
CA LEU A 87 12.21 -6.33 -9.37
C LEU A 87 12.87 -7.15 -10.49
N GLN A 88 13.92 -7.89 -10.15
CA GLN A 88 14.71 -8.68 -11.11
C GLN A 88 14.85 -10.16 -10.71
N GLY A 89 15.06 -10.45 -9.43
CA GLY A 89 15.28 -11.82 -8.93
C GLY A 89 14.01 -12.54 -8.49
N PHE A 90 14.17 -13.76 -7.98
CA PHE A 90 13.06 -14.60 -7.47
C PHE A 90 12.38 -14.00 -6.23
N ASN A 91 13.06 -13.15 -5.47
CA ASN A 91 12.52 -12.47 -4.29
C ASN A 91 11.69 -11.22 -4.65
N SER A 92 11.24 -11.11 -5.90
CA SER A 92 10.46 -9.96 -6.37
C SER A 92 8.98 -10.33 -6.40
N SER A 93 8.13 -9.45 -5.86
CA SER A 93 6.68 -9.67 -5.84
C SER A 93 5.93 -8.43 -6.31
N LEU A 94 4.86 -8.65 -7.06
CA LEU A 94 3.89 -7.64 -7.40
C LEU A 94 2.50 -8.24 -7.25
N THR A 95 1.71 -7.65 -6.37
CA THR A 95 0.33 -8.06 -6.12
C THR A 95 -0.59 -6.88 -6.31
N MET A 96 -1.62 -7.02 -7.13
CA MET A 96 -2.67 -6.02 -7.27
C MET A 96 -3.59 -6.09 -6.05
N LEU A 97 -3.83 -4.95 -5.43
CA LEU A 97 -4.68 -4.84 -4.23
C LEU A 97 -6.06 -4.28 -4.54
N ASP A 98 -6.30 -3.87 -5.79
CA ASP A 98 -7.64 -3.52 -6.22
C ASP A 98 -8.50 -4.78 -6.21
N GLY A 99 -9.67 -4.69 -5.57
CA GLY A 99 -10.70 -5.72 -5.71
C GLY A 99 -11.09 -5.85 -7.19
N ARG A 100 -11.55 -7.04 -7.60
CA ARG A 100 -12.23 -7.19 -8.89
C ARG A 100 -13.25 -6.07 -8.98
N SER A 101 -13.08 -5.19 -9.96
CA SER A 101 -13.99 -4.08 -10.24
C SER A 101 -15.41 -4.55 -9.92
N SER A 102 -16.04 -3.92 -8.93
CA SER A 102 -17.47 -4.05 -8.69
C SER A 102 -18.16 -3.58 -9.96
N GLY A 103 -18.27 -4.50 -10.92
CA GLY A 103 -19.09 -4.35 -12.09
C GLY A 103 -20.52 -4.54 -11.62
N GLY A 104 -21.19 -3.42 -11.34
CA GLY A 104 -22.64 -3.35 -11.17
C GLY A 104 -23.14 -3.76 -9.78
N SER A 105 -22.97 -2.90 -8.78
CA SER A 105 -23.93 -2.86 -7.67
C SER A 105 -25.08 -1.96 -8.10
N GLY A 106 -26.11 -2.60 -8.65
CA GLY A 106 -27.39 -1.99 -8.92
C GLY A 106 -27.97 -1.28 -7.69
N ASN A 107 -28.69 -0.23 -8.00
CA ASN A 107 -29.58 0.54 -7.15
C ASN A 107 -30.51 -0.37 -6.34
N PHE A 108 -30.16 -0.66 -5.07
CA PHE A 108 -31.11 -1.18 -4.10
C PHE A 108 -31.46 -0.03 -3.13
N ALA A 109 -32.48 0.72 -3.52
CA ALA A 109 -33.29 1.45 -2.58
C ALA A 109 -34.00 0.43 -1.68
N ALA A 110 -33.69 0.45 -0.38
CA ALA A 110 -34.49 -0.19 0.65
C ALA A 110 -34.94 0.92 1.60
N ASP A 111 -36.10 1.46 1.27
CA ASP A 111 -37.05 2.07 2.19
C ASP A 111 -37.48 0.98 3.18
N ASP A 112 -37.29 1.21 4.49
CA ASP A 112 -37.97 0.40 5.50
C ASP A 112 -38.32 1.31 6.70
N SER A 113 -39.47 1.93 6.53
CA SER A 113 -40.33 2.47 7.58
C SER A 113 -40.99 1.33 8.34
N ASN A 114 -41.32 1.57 9.61
CA ASN A 114 -42.14 0.73 10.52
C ASN A 114 -41.31 -0.30 11.31
N GLY A 115 -41.26 -0.34 12.64
CA GLY A 115 -42.25 0.01 13.64
C GLY A 115 -42.37 -1.18 14.60
N ASP A 116 -42.47 -0.91 15.90
CA ASP A 116 -42.93 -1.81 16.96
C ASP A 116 -41.98 -2.93 17.43
N PHE A 117 -41.62 -2.90 18.72
CA PHE A 117 -41.83 -3.97 19.71
C PHE A 117 -41.19 -3.56 21.04
N GLY A 118 -42.05 -3.33 22.03
CA GLY A 118 -41.68 -2.85 23.34
C GLY A 118 -41.28 -3.93 24.36
N ALA A 119 -40.98 -3.39 25.55
CA ALA A 119 -41.20 -3.96 26.88
C ALA A 119 -40.22 -4.99 27.47
N SER A 120 -39.39 -4.45 28.38
CA SER A 120 -39.16 -4.89 29.78
C SER A 120 -38.50 -6.23 30.09
N THR A 121 -37.33 -6.18 30.73
CA THR A 121 -37.10 -6.74 32.08
C THR A 121 -35.77 -6.27 32.65
N ALA A 122 -35.74 -6.06 33.97
CA ALA A 122 -34.68 -5.37 34.71
C ALA A 122 -33.87 -6.29 35.63
N ALA A 123 -32.55 -6.05 35.66
CA ALA A 123 -31.57 -6.13 36.78
C ALA A 123 -31.13 -7.52 37.33
N PRO A 124 -29.96 -7.65 38.02
CA PRO A 124 -29.08 -6.60 38.58
C PRO A 124 -27.56 -6.73 38.32
N ARG A 125 -26.83 -5.71 38.79
CA ARG A 125 -25.37 -5.49 38.78
C ARG A 125 -24.61 -6.37 39.78
N ARG A 126 -23.33 -6.66 39.51
CA ARG A 126 -22.29 -6.83 40.54
C ARG A 126 -20.93 -6.31 40.06
N ALA A 127 -20.21 -5.65 40.97
CA ALA A 127 -19.06 -4.78 40.71
C ALA A 127 -17.70 -5.44 41.03
N VAL A 128 -16.68 -5.00 40.29
CA VAL A 128 -15.21 -4.96 40.44
C VAL A 128 -14.45 -5.74 41.54
N ALA A 129 -13.30 -6.31 41.14
CA ALA A 129 -12.04 -6.22 41.88
C ALA A 129 -10.84 -6.25 40.90
N ALA A 130 -9.89 -5.32 41.13
CA ALA A 130 -8.67 -5.13 40.37
C ALA A 130 -7.51 -6.03 40.89
N GLY A 131 -6.54 -6.31 40.02
CA GLY A 131 -5.27 -6.95 40.39
C GLY A 131 -4.26 -6.88 39.25
N ALA A 132 -3.35 -5.91 39.33
CA ALA A 132 -2.23 -5.72 38.43
C ALA A 132 -1.16 -6.81 38.59
N ARG A 133 -0.40 -7.09 37.51
CA ARG A 133 1.04 -7.44 37.52
C ARG A 133 1.62 -7.25 36.11
N ASN A 134 2.52 -6.28 36.02
CA ASN A 134 3.50 -6.06 34.95
C ASN A 134 4.49 -7.22 34.85
N GLY A 135 5.13 -7.33 33.67
CA GLY A 135 6.53 -7.73 33.56
C GLY A 135 6.78 -9.06 32.84
N ASP A 136 7.66 -9.00 31.84
CA ASP A 136 8.56 -10.10 31.42
C ASP A 136 8.15 -10.97 30.23
N MET A 137 7.81 -10.37 29.08
CA MET A 137 7.78 -11.10 27.79
C MET A 137 8.45 -10.34 26.63
N ASP A 138 9.43 -9.46 26.92
CA ASP A 138 9.96 -8.49 25.95
C ASP A 138 11.46 -8.61 25.63
N ASP A 139 12.13 -9.76 25.90
CA ASP A 139 13.61 -9.79 25.82
C ASP A 139 14.28 -11.02 25.15
N ASP A 140 13.57 -11.81 24.34
CA ASP A 140 14.19 -12.97 23.63
C ASP A 140 13.78 -13.08 22.14
N ILE A 141 14.06 -12.04 21.35
CA ILE A 141 14.04 -12.14 19.87
C ILE A 141 15.44 -11.84 19.32
N PRO A 142 16.23 -12.86 18.94
CA PRO A 142 17.53 -12.64 18.29
C PRO A 142 17.36 -12.16 16.84
N PHE A 143 18.24 -11.23 16.46
CA PHE A 143 18.38 -10.60 15.13
C PHE A 143 18.92 -11.57 14.06
#